data_AF-A0A2K3KA29-F1
#
_entry.id   AF-A0A2K3KA29-F1
#
_cell.length_a   1.000
_cell.length_b   1.000
_cell.length_c   1.000
_cell.angle_alpha   90.00
_cell.angle_beta   90.00
_cell.angle_gamma   90.00
#
_symmetry.space_group_name_H-M   'P 1'
#
loop_
_entity.id
_entity.type
_entity.pdbx_description
1 polymer ?
#
loop_
_entity_poly.entity_id
_entity_poly.type
_entity_poly.pdbx_seq_one_letter_code
_entity_poly.pdbx_strand_id
1 'polypeptide(L)' 'VEVEGRIVSEIGPGLLVLVGIHDSDTESDADYICRKVLNMRLFPNEDTGKAWDHSVVQKNYQ' A
#
# COMPACT_ATOMS: atom_id res chain seq x y z
N VAL A 1 -2.65 8.10 -11.69
CA VAL A 1 -1.50 8.16 -12.62
C VAL A 1 -1.99 8.72 -13.95
N GLU A 2 -1.29 9.72 -14.45
CA GLU A 2 -1.59 10.37 -15.73
C GLU A 2 -0.34 10.30 -16.62
N VAL A 3 -0.54 10.01 -17.92
CA VAL A 3 0.52 10.02 -18.93
C VAL A 3 0.02 10.87 -20.09
N GLU A 4 0.75 11.92 -20.44
CA GLU A 4 0.44 12.83 -21.54
C GLU A 4 -0.99 13.40 -21.52
N GLY A 5 -1.48 13.87 -20.36
CA GLY A 5 -2.82 14.44 -20.27
C GLY A 5 -3.94 13.40 -20.10
N ARG A 6 -3.61 12.10 -20.09
CA ARG A 6 -4.60 11.01 -20.02
C ARG A 6 -4.46 10.24 -18.72
N ILE A 7 -5.55 10.16 -17.96
CA ILE A 7 -5.61 9.36 -16.74
C ILE A 7 -5.50 7.88 -17.13
N VAL A 8 -4.45 7.22 -16.66
CA VAL A 8 -4.19 5.79 -16.85
C VAL A 8 -4.78 4.98 -15.70
N SER A 9 -4.73 5.53 -14.49
CA SER A 9 -5.31 4.90 -13.29
C SER A 9 -5.60 5.93 -12.22
N GLU A 10 -6.49 5.57 -11.30
CA GLU A 10 -6.74 6.31 -10.06
C GLU A 10 -7.03 5.31 -8.95
N ILE A 11 -6.84 5.73 -7.70
CA ILE A 11 -7.23 4.94 -6.54
C ILE A 11 -8.14 5.76 -5.63
N GLY A 12 -9.05 5.06 -4.94
CA GLY A 12 -9.79 5.58 -3.81
C GLY A 12 -8.92 5.59 -2.53
N PRO A 13 -9.55 5.47 -1.35
CA PRO A 13 -8.83 5.31 -0.09
C PRO A 13 -7.91 4.09 -0.16
N GLY A 14 -6.63 4.27 0.17
CA GLY A 14 -5.62 3.28 -0.20
C GLY A 14 -4.18 3.67 0.12
N LEU A 15 -3.26 2.91 -0.48
CA LEU A 15 -1.83 3.18 -0.43
C LEU A 15 -1.28 3.47 -1.83
N LEU A 16 -0.61 4.61 -1.98
CA LEU A 16 0.28 4.84 -3.11
C LEU A 16 1.67 4.27 -2.76
N VAL A 17 2.07 3.20 -3.44
CA VAL A 17 3.36 2.55 -3.21
C VAL A 17 4.33 2.91 -4.32
N LEU A 18 5.39 3.63 -3.97
CA LEU A 18 6.52 3.88 -4.86
C LEU A 18 7.52 2.74 -4.68
N VAL A 19 7.74 1.95 -5.73
CA VAL A 19 8.62 0.78 -5.69
C VAL A 19 9.96 1.13 -6.33
N GLY A 20 11.05 0.91 -5.58
CA GLY A 20 12.42 0.93 -6.10
C GLY A 20 13.00 -0.48 -6.05
N ILE A 21 13.72 -0.86 -7.10
CA ILE A 21 14.32 -2.19 -7.25
C ILE A 21 15.82 -2.01 -7.46
N HIS A 22 16.62 -2.76 -6.71
CA HIS A 22 18.07 -2.82 -6.81
C HIS A 22 18.53 -4.07 -7.59
N ASP A 23 19.74 -4.07 -8.14
CA ASP A 23 20.28 -5.19 -8.94
C ASP A 23 20.47 -6.48 -8.12
N SER A 24 20.63 -6.34 -6.81
CA SER A 24 20.77 -7.43 -5.85
C SER A 24 19.44 -7.95 -5.29
N ASP A 25 18.31 -7.33 -5.62
CA ASP A 25 17.01 -7.74 -5.06
C ASP A 25 16.59 -9.11 -5.60
N THR A 26 16.03 -9.92 -4.71
CA THR A 26 15.54 -11.26 -5.02
C THR A 26 14.02 -11.32 -4.93
N GLU A 27 13.42 -12.40 -5.44
CA GLU A 27 11.98 -12.66 -5.26
C GLU A 27 11.57 -12.67 -3.79
N SER A 28 12.46 -13.13 -2.89
CA SER A 28 12.18 -13.14 -1.46
C SER A 28 12.07 -11.74 -0.85
N ASP A 29 12.79 -10.76 -1.42
CA ASP A 29 12.68 -9.35 -1.02
C ASP A 29 11.35 -8.75 -1.48
N ALA A 30 10.94 -9.08 -2.72
CA ALA A 30 9.64 -8.68 -3.24
C ALA A 30 8.49 -9.25 -2.40
N ASP A 31 8.52 -10.54 -2.08
CA ASP A 31 7.53 -11.20 -1.22
C ASP A 31 7.49 -10.58 0.19
N TYR A 32 8.66 -10.27 0.74
CA TYR A 32 8.77 -9.59 2.03
C TYR A 32 8.11 -8.21 1.99
N ILE A 33 8.41 -7.40 0.98
CA ILE A 33 7.85 -6.05 0.83
C ILE A 33 6.33 -6.12 0.62
N CYS A 34 5.86 -6.98 -0.27
CA CYS A 34 4.42 -7.20 -0.52
C CYS A 34 3.68 -7.53 0.78
N ARG A 35 4.18 -8.52 1.54
CA ARG A 35 3.57 -8.89 2.82
C ARG A 35 3.61 -7.74 3.82
N LYS A 36 4.69 -6.96 3.85
CA LYS A 36 4.86 -5.84 4.78
C LYS A 36 3.90 -4.71 4.46
N VAL A 37 3.76 -4.31 3.19
CA VAL A 37 2.87 -3.25 2.74
C VAL A 37 1.41 -3.62 3.02
N LEU A 38 0.98 -4.83 2.68
CA LEU A 38 -0.41 -5.26 2.85
C LEU A 38 -0.85 -5.36 4.32
N ASN A 39 0.09 -5.64 5.23
CA ASN A 39 -0.22 -5.87 6.65
C ASN A 39 0.19 -4.73 7.58
N MET A 40 0.78 -3.64 7.05
CA MET A 40 1.16 -2.50 7.87
C MET A 40 -0.08 -1.80 8.41
N ARG A 41 -0.14 -1.59 9.74
CA ARG A 41 -1.31 -1.02 10.43
C ARG A 41 -1.29 0.50 10.38
N LEU A 42 -1.54 1.06 9.21
CA LEU A 42 -1.43 2.49 8.91
C LEU A 42 -2.72 3.27 9.12
N PHE A 43 -3.86 2.59 9.20
CA PHE A 43 -5.17 3.22 9.24
C PHE A 43 -5.77 3.21 10.65
N PRO A 44 -6.56 4.24 11.00
CA PRO A 44 -7.19 4.31 12.28
C PRO A 44 -8.34 3.30 12.40
N ASN A 45 -8.58 2.85 13.62
CA ASN A 45 -9.78 2.13 13.99
C ASN A 45 -10.85 3.15 14.40
N GLU A 46 -11.96 3.16 13.67
CA GLU A 46 -13.06 4.12 13.85
C GLU A 46 -13.89 3.81 15.11
N ASP A 47 -13.97 2.54 15.49
CA ASP A 47 -14.71 2.11 16.68
C ASP A 47 -13.97 2.46 17.98
N THR A 48 -12.64 2.37 17.96
CA THR A 48 -11.79 2.59 19.16
C THR A 48 -11.05 3.93 19.16
N GLY A 49 -11.00 4.63 18.03
CA GLY A 49 -10.24 5.88 17.85
C GLY A 49 -8.72 5.71 17.76
N LYS A 50 -8.20 4.48 17.72
CA LYS A 50 -6.75 4.22 17.72
C LYS A 50 -6.13 4.46 16.34
N ALA A 51 -5.07 5.27 16.28
CA ALA A 51 -4.48 5.79 15.03
C ALA A 51 -3.64 4.81 14.18
N TRP A 52 -3.23 3.64 14.72
CA TRP A 52 -2.35 2.68 14.03
C TRP A 52 -2.83 1.25 14.26
N ASP A 53 -3.94 0.88 13.63
CA ASP A 53 -4.67 -0.32 14.03
C ASP A 53 -5.20 -1.19 12.88
N HIS A 54 -5.48 -0.62 11.71
CA HIS A 54 -5.87 -1.41 10.55
C HIS A 54 -4.88 -1.30 9.40
N SER A 55 -4.69 -2.41 8.69
CA SER A 55 -4.00 -2.42 7.40
C SER A 55 -4.93 -2.11 6.24
N VAL A 56 -4.35 -1.89 5.06
CA VAL A 56 -5.10 -1.64 3.81
C VAL A 56 -6.08 -2.79 3.52
N VAL A 57 -5.66 -4.04 3.81
CA VAL A 57 -6.49 -5.24 3.65
C VAL A 57 -7.66 -5.24 4.62
N GLN A 58 -7.42 -4.90 5.89
CA GLN A 58 -8.48 -4.88 6.91
C GLN A 58 -9.54 -3.79 6.64
N LYS A 59 -9.13 -2.68 6.01
CA LYS A 59 -10.03 -1.60 5.57
C LYS A 59 -10.71 -1.88 4.22
N ASN A 60 -10.32 -2.94 3.51
CA ASN A 60 -10.73 -3.20 2.13
C ASN A 60 -10.47 -1.98 1.21
N TYR A 61 -9.31 -1.36 1.41
CA TYR A 61 -8.82 -0.20 0.66
C TYR A 61 -7.95 -0.64 -0.54
N GLN A 62 -7.68 0.31 -1.45
CA GLN A 62 -6.93 0.06 -2.69
C GLN A 62 -5.41 0.18 -2.54
#